data_AF-A0A5C7MZN5-F1
#
_entry.id   AF-A0A5C7MZN5-F1
#
_cell.length_a   1.000
_cell.length_b   1.000
_cell.length_c   1.000
_cell.angle_alpha   90.00
_cell.angle_beta   90.00
_cell.angle_gamma   90.00
#
_symmetry.space_group_name_H-M   'P 1'
#
loop_
_entity.id
_entity.type
_entity.pdbx_description
1 polymer ?
#
loop_
_entity_poly.entity_id
_entity_poly.type
_entity_poly.pdbx_seq_one_letter_code
_entity_poly.pdbx_strand_id
1 'polypeptide(L)'
;MDELRAKGLAKMNEVYGWEMPNIEGDPYFDLTVDHLFGTIWSKPGLSMREKRLMTFTCVTAVGSQDLAEIQINAALLNEEFTEAELKDIGIFLTQYLGFPLGSAFNGAVSKVVARRRKAAEKGVAEDRKANVNAAVKMNTGSELDDK
;
A
#
# COMPACT_ATOMS: atom_id res chain seq x y z
N MET A 1 -18.17 -16.70 8.34
CA MET A 1 -17.66 -15.33 8.16
C MET A 1 -18.82 -14.45 7.72
N ASP A 2 -19.04 -13.33 8.39
CA ASP A 2 -20.07 -12.36 8.01
C ASP A 2 -19.71 -11.64 6.69
N GLU A 3 -20.72 -11.12 5.98
CA GLU A 3 -20.56 -10.45 4.68
C GLU A 3 -19.64 -9.21 4.79
N LEU A 4 -19.76 -8.45 5.88
CA LEU A 4 -18.92 -7.27 6.11
C LEU A 4 -17.44 -7.67 6.25
N ARG A 5 -17.17 -8.74 7.01
CA ARG A 5 -15.81 -9.28 7.20
C ARG A 5 -15.21 -9.78 5.88
N ALA A 6 -15.98 -10.52 5.10
CA ALA A 6 -15.52 -11.02 3.80
C ALA A 6 -15.18 -9.86 2.84
N LYS A 7 -16.05 -8.84 2.78
CA LYS A 7 -15.82 -7.61 2.02
C LYS A 7 -14.59 -6.84 2.52
N GLY A 8 -14.42 -6.76 3.85
CA GLY A 8 -13.29 -6.12 4.49
C GLY A 8 -11.96 -6.78 4.11
N LEU A 9 -11.87 -8.11 4.20
CA LEU A 9 -10.67 -8.85 3.81
C LEU A 9 -10.36 -8.68 2.33
N ALA A 10 -11.37 -8.78 1.46
CA ALA A 10 -11.20 -8.58 0.02
C ALA A 10 -10.66 -7.17 -0.29
N LYS A 11 -11.24 -6.13 0.33
CA LYS A 11 -10.78 -4.75 0.14
C LYS A 11 -9.41 -4.49 0.75
N MET A 12 -9.11 -5.06 1.93
CA MET A 12 -7.79 -4.97 2.55
C MET A 12 -6.72 -5.55 1.63
N ASN A 13 -7.01 -6.71 1.03
CA ASN A 13 -6.11 -7.39 0.12
C ASN A 13 -5.86 -6.58 -1.16
N GLU A 14 -6.90 -5.93 -1.70
CA GLU A 14 -6.78 -4.99 -2.82
C GLU A 14 -5.95 -3.75 -2.44
N VAL A 15 -6.14 -3.18 -1.25
CA VAL A 15 -5.44 -1.97 -0.81
C VAL A 15 -3.95 -2.23 -0.56
N TYR A 16 -3.59 -3.33 0.08
CA TYR A 16 -2.19 -3.65 0.38
C TYR A 16 -1.50 -4.50 -0.70
N GLY A 17 -2.28 -5.03 -1.65
CA GLY A 17 -1.76 -5.82 -2.76
C GLY A 17 -1.29 -7.22 -2.33
N TRP A 18 -1.88 -7.80 -1.27
CA TRP A 18 -1.52 -9.13 -0.78
C TRP A 18 -2.71 -9.90 -0.20
N GLU A 19 -2.56 -11.19 0.14
CA GLU A 19 -3.59 -11.95 0.87
C GLU A 19 -3.29 -11.97 2.38
N MET A 20 -4.11 -11.27 3.18
CA MET A 20 -4.07 -11.40 4.64
C MET A 20 -4.76 -12.68 5.10
N PRO A 21 -4.16 -13.44 6.05
CA PRO A 21 -4.93 -14.41 6.79
C PRO A 21 -6.01 -13.70 7.62
N ASN A 22 -7.20 -14.28 7.71
CA ASN A 22 -8.22 -13.80 8.63
C ASN A 22 -7.80 -14.13 10.06
N ILE A 23 -7.39 -13.13 10.82
CA ILE A 23 -7.08 -13.26 12.25
C ILE A 23 -8.36 -12.92 13.02
N GLU A 24 -8.98 -13.91 13.65
CA GLU A 24 -10.20 -13.71 14.43
C GLU A 24 -9.88 -13.54 15.93
N GLY A 25 -10.60 -12.64 16.59
CA GLY A 25 -10.50 -12.43 18.04
C GLY A 25 -9.41 -11.43 18.46
N ASP A 26 -8.72 -10.80 17.50
CA ASP A 26 -7.87 -9.63 17.73
C ASP A 26 -8.70 -8.35 17.50
N PRO A 27 -9.04 -7.57 18.55
CA PRO A 27 -9.89 -6.40 18.41
C PRO A 27 -9.35 -5.33 17.45
N TYR A 28 -8.04 -5.22 17.29
CA TYR A 28 -7.42 -4.26 16.39
C TYR A 28 -7.52 -4.71 14.93
N PHE A 29 -7.25 -5.99 14.68
CA PHE A 29 -7.44 -6.57 13.35
C PHE A 29 -8.91 -6.55 12.95
N ASP A 30 -9.82 -6.91 13.87
CA ASP A 30 -11.26 -6.91 13.64
C ASP A 30 -11.76 -5.51 13.25
N LEU A 31 -11.37 -4.47 14.01
CA LEU A 31 -11.68 -3.08 13.69
C LEU A 31 -11.12 -2.67 12.32
N THR A 32 -9.88 -3.05 12.02
CA THR A 32 -9.21 -2.72 10.76
C THR A 32 -9.95 -3.34 9.57
N VAL A 33 -10.30 -4.61 9.65
CA VAL A 33 -10.94 -5.31 8.55
C VAL A 33 -12.39 -4.86 8.39
N ASP A 34 -13.19 -4.89 9.45
CA ASP A 34 -14.64 -4.68 9.35
C ASP A 34 -14.97 -3.19 9.15
N HIS A 35 -14.29 -2.30 9.88
CA HIS A 35 -14.56 -0.87 9.80
C HIS A 35 -13.74 -0.20 8.69
N LEU A 36 -12.41 -0.21 8.78
CA LEU A 36 -11.59 0.54 7.82
C LEU A 36 -11.76 0.00 6.39
N PHE A 37 -11.67 -1.30 6.17
CA PHE A 37 -11.76 -1.87 4.83
C PHE A 37 -13.19 -2.20 4.39
N GLY A 38 -13.97 -2.85 5.26
CA GLY A 38 -15.36 -3.23 4.96
C GLY A 38 -16.29 -2.03 4.78
N THR A 39 -16.03 -0.94 5.52
CA THR A 39 -16.87 0.26 5.52
C THR A 39 -16.20 1.46 4.86
N ILE A 40 -15.04 1.93 5.33
CA ILE A 40 -14.48 3.23 4.92
C ILE A 40 -13.88 3.20 3.51
N TRP A 41 -12.96 2.28 3.21
CA TRP A 41 -12.38 2.16 1.86
C TRP A 41 -13.42 1.76 0.81
N SER A 42 -14.39 0.94 1.23
CA SER A 42 -15.48 0.48 0.39
C SER A 42 -16.63 1.49 0.25
N LYS A 43 -16.57 2.65 0.92
CA LYS A 43 -17.62 3.67 0.84
C LYS A 43 -17.68 4.26 -0.59
N PRO A 44 -18.88 4.37 -1.19
CA PRO A 44 -19.03 5.03 -2.48
C PRO A 44 -18.76 6.53 -2.38
N GLY A 45 -18.46 7.17 -3.52
CA GLY A 45 -18.23 8.61 -3.62
C GLY A 45 -16.84 8.95 -4.16
N LEU A 46 -15.79 8.40 -3.54
CA LEU A 46 -14.42 8.50 -4.05
C LEU A 46 -13.97 7.16 -4.64
N SER A 47 -13.33 7.22 -5.80
CA SER A 47 -12.67 6.10 -6.45
C SER A 47 -11.48 5.58 -5.64
N MET A 48 -11.01 4.38 -5.98
CA MET A 48 -9.81 3.81 -5.38
C MET A 48 -8.59 4.70 -5.60
N ARG A 49 -8.44 5.24 -6.82
CA ARG A 49 -7.37 6.16 -7.20
C ARG A 49 -7.37 7.44 -6.36
N GLU A 50 -8.53 8.04 -6.10
CA GLU A 50 -8.65 9.25 -5.25
C GLU A 50 -8.31 8.96 -3.78
N LYS A 51 -8.81 7.84 -3.24
CA LYS A 51 -8.46 7.43 -1.87
C LYS A 51 -6.96 7.14 -1.73
N ARG A 52 -6.36 6.52 -2.75
CA ARG A 52 -4.92 6.27 -2.80
C ARG A 52 -4.12 7.57 -2.85
N LEU A 53 -4.53 8.54 -3.67
CA LEU A 53 -3.87 9.84 -3.72
C LEU A 53 -3.83 10.52 -2.35
N MET A 54 -4.97 10.56 -1.65
CA MET A 54 -5.01 11.10 -0.28
C MET A 54 -4.11 10.31 0.67
N THR A 55 -4.11 8.97 0.54
CA THR A 55 -3.24 8.11 1.36
C THR A 55 -1.77 8.43 1.13
N PHE A 56 -1.32 8.59 -0.13
CA PHE A 56 0.04 9.03 -0.44
C PHE A 56 0.41 10.35 0.23
N THR A 57 -0.49 11.34 0.16
CA THR A 57 -0.27 12.63 0.84
C THR A 57 -0.12 12.44 2.34
N CYS A 58 -1.01 11.69 3.00
CA CYS A 58 -0.96 11.46 4.44
C CYS A 58 0.32 10.73 4.86
N VAL A 59 0.68 9.62 4.23
CA VAL A 59 1.87 8.83 4.61
C VAL A 59 3.16 9.58 4.35
N THR A 60 3.19 10.42 3.30
CA THR A 60 4.33 11.30 3.01
C THR A 60 4.44 12.41 4.04
N ALA A 61 3.32 13.05 4.40
CA ALA A 61 3.29 14.15 5.36
C ALA A 61 3.78 13.73 6.76
N VAL A 62 3.53 12.48 7.16
CA VAL A 62 4.03 11.92 8.43
C VAL A 62 5.41 11.26 8.31
N GLY A 63 6.03 11.28 7.11
CA GLY A 63 7.36 10.71 6.88
C GLY A 63 7.42 9.17 6.89
N SER A 64 6.29 8.48 6.71
CA SER A 64 6.23 7.02 6.73
C SER A 64 6.62 6.43 5.36
N GLN A 65 7.93 6.34 5.11
CA GLN A 65 8.46 5.87 3.82
C GLN A 65 8.12 4.41 3.52
N ASP A 66 8.19 3.52 4.51
CA ASP A 66 7.88 2.10 4.31
C ASP A 66 6.43 1.89 3.89
N LEU A 67 5.49 2.60 4.54
CA LEU A 67 4.08 2.55 4.16
C LEU A 67 3.84 3.21 2.80
N ALA A 68 4.57 4.28 2.46
CA ALA A 68 4.54 4.85 1.11
C ALA A 68 4.96 3.83 0.05
N GLU A 69 6.05 3.09 0.26
CA GLU A 69 6.52 2.05 -0.68
C GLU A 69 5.46 0.96 -0.90
N ILE A 70 4.82 0.48 0.17
CA ILE A 70 3.75 -0.53 0.09
C ILE A 70 2.57 -0.01 -0.72
N GLN A 71 2.11 1.20 -0.42
CA GLN A 71 0.97 1.81 -1.10
C GLN A 71 1.30 2.10 -2.57
N ILE A 72 2.53 2.50 -2.89
CA ILE A 72 3.00 2.74 -4.27
C ILE A 72 2.99 1.43 -5.05
N ASN A 73 3.50 0.35 -4.47
CA ASN A 73 3.51 -0.93 -5.17
C ASN A 73 2.10 -1.47 -5.41
N ALA A 74 1.21 -1.35 -4.43
CA ALA A 74 -0.20 -1.74 -4.58
C ALA A 74 -0.91 -0.89 -5.66
N ALA A 75 -0.66 0.43 -5.69
CA ALA A 75 -1.22 1.31 -6.69
C ALA A 75 -0.77 0.97 -8.12
N LEU A 76 0.51 0.62 -8.31
CA LEU A 76 1.03 0.15 -9.60
C LEU A 76 0.43 -1.21 -9.99
N LEU A 77 0.30 -2.14 -9.04
CA LEU A 77 -0.31 -3.46 -9.27
C LEU A 77 -1.78 -3.36 -9.67
N ASN A 78 -2.52 -2.44 -9.04
CA ASN A 78 -3.94 -2.22 -9.32
C ASN A 78 -4.17 -1.29 -10.52
N GLU A 79 -3.10 -0.88 -11.21
CA GLU A 79 -3.14 0.06 -12.34
C GLU A 79 -3.84 1.39 -11.98
N GLU A 80 -3.79 1.77 -10.71
CA GLU A 80 -4.38 3.02 -10.21
C GLU A 80 -3.58 4.22 -10.70
N PHE A 81 -2.27 4.08 -10.89
CA PHE A 81 -1.36 5.12 -11.36
C PHE A 81 -0.24 4.53 -12.22
N THR A 82 0.30 5.36 -13.11
CA THR A 82 1.56 5.07 -13.81
C THR A 82 2.77 5.55 -13.01
N GLU A 83 3.97 5.06 -13.36
CA GLU A 83 5.24 5.58 -12.80
C GLU A 83 5.36 7.09 -12.98
N ALA A 84 5.03 7.61 -14.17
CA ALA A 84 5.13 9.05 -14.47
C ALA A 84 4.22 9.88 -13.56
N GLU A 85 2.97 9.45 -13.37
CA GLU A 85 2.03 10.16 -12.49
C GLU A 85 2.48 10.15 -11.02
N LEU A 86 3.06 9.04 -10.55
CA LEU A 86 3.62 8.98 -9.20
C LEU A 86 4.82 9.92 -9.02
N LYS A 87 5.64 10.09 -10.07
CA LYS A 87 6.72 11.07 -10.08
C LYS A 87 6.20 12.50 -9.98
N ASP A 88 5.16 12.82 -10.73
CA ASP A 88 4.52 14.14 -10.69
C ASP A 88 3.91 14.43 -9.31
N ILE A 89 3.31 13.43 -8.65
CA ILE A 89 2.85 13.55 -7.26
C ILE A 89 4.03 13.91 -6.34
N GLY A 90 5.18 13.25 -6.46
CA GLY A 90 6.37 13.60 -5.67
C GLY A 90 6.87 15.04 -5.88
N ILE A 91 6.84 15.52 -7.13
CA ILE A 91 7.18 16.91 -7.48
C ILE A 91 6.19 17.88 -6.82
N PHE A 92 4.89 17.57 -6.86
CA PHE A 92 3.86 18.41 -6.25
C PHE A 92 3.96 18.42 -4.72
N LEU A 93 4.11 17.25 -4.10
CA LEU A 93 4.25 17.12 -2.65
C LEU A 93 5.47 17.87 -2.13
N THR A 94 6.54 17.98 -2.92
CA THR A 94 7.71 18.80 -2.58
C THR A 94 7.35 20.27 -2.33
N GLN A 95 6.33 20.80 -3.02
CA GLN A 95 5.93 22.21 -2.87
C GLN A 95 5.17 22.49 -1.57
N TYR A 96 4.43 21.50 -1.07
CA TYR A 96 3.55 21.67 0.10
C TYR A 96 4.08 21.01 1.38
N LEU A 97 4.89 19.95 1.25
CA LEU A 97 5.49 19.21 2.36
C LEU A 97 7.01 19.48 2.49
N GLY A 98 7.57 20.27 1.57
CA GLY A 98 8.99 20.58 1.50
C GLY A 98 9.82 19.48 0.85
N PHE A 99 11.05 19.85 0.48
CA PHE A 99 12.02 18.98 -0.18
C PHE A 99 12.30 17.66 0.56
N PRO A 100 12.49 17.63 1.88
CA PRO A 100 12.81 16.37 2.56
C PRO A 100 11.75 15.29 2.36
N LEU A 101 10.47 15.62 2.56
CA LEU A 101 9.37 14.66 2.46
C LEU A 101 8.98 14.35 1.01
N GLY A 102 8.92 15.36 0.14
CA GLY A 102 8.58 15.16 -1.27
C GLY A 102 9.65 14.35 -2.02
N SER A 103 10.94 14.63 -1.79
CA SER A 103 12.02 13.85 -2.41
C SER A 103 12.11 12.43 -1.85
N ALA A 104 11.77 12.23 -0.57
CA ALA A 104 11.64 10.91 0.03
C ALA A 104 10.56 10.07 -0.66
N PHE A 105 9.38 10.63 -0.93
CA PHE A 105 8.33 9.94 -1.71
C PHE A 105 8.79 9.64 -3.13
N ASN A 106 9.41 10.62 -3.82
CA ASN A 106 9.95 10.41 -5.17
C ASN A 106 11.00 9.27 -5.21
N GLY A 107 11.85 9.18 -4.18
CA GLY A 107 12.81 8.09 -3.99
C GLY A 107 12.13 6.74 -3.78
N ALA A 108 11.06 6.68 -2.97
CA ALA A 108 10.26 5.49 -2.78
C ALA A 108 9.67 4.99 -4.11
N VAL A 109 9.15 5.88 -4.96
CA VAL A 109 8.67 5.54 -6.31
C VAL A 109 9.79 4.89 -7.14
N SER A 110 10.98 5.51 -7.20
CA SER A 110 12.12 4.93 -7.94
C SER A 110 12.47 3.53 -7.44
N LYS A 111 12.49 3.35 -6.12
CA LYS A 111 12.89 2.11 -5.47
C LYS A 111 11.89 0.99 -5.77
N VAL A 112 10.59 1.26 -5.68
CA VAL A 112 9.54 0.29 -6.00
C VAL A 112 9.57 -0.09 -7.48
N VAL A 113 9.65 0.88 -8.38
CA VAL A 113 9.74 0.62 -9.83
C VAL A 113 10.97 -0.23 -10.17
N ALA A 114 12.13 0.10 -9.61
CA ALA A 114 13.35 -0.67 -9.85
C ALA A 114 13.23 -2.12 -9.34
N ARG A 115 12.57 -2.33 -8.19
CA ARG A 115 12.28 -3.68 -7.67
C ARG A 115 11.35 -4.45 -8.61
N ARG A 116 10.26 -3.83 -9.10
CA ARG A 116 9.33 -4.45 -10.05
C ARG A 116 10.01 -4.83 -11.36
N ARG A 117 10.82 -3.94 -11.94
CA ARG A 117 11.60 -4.23 -13.16
C ARG A 117 12.54 -5.42 -12.97
N LYS A 118 13.30 -5.46 -11.86
CA LYS A 118 14.18 -6.59 -11.52
C LYS A 118 13.43 -7.91 -11.33
N ALA A 119 12.23 -7.89 -10.74
CA ALA A 119 11.40 -9.08 -10.59
C ALA A 119 10.94 -9.61 -11.96
N ALA A 120 10.47 -8.71 -12.83
CA ALA A 120 10.05 -9.04 -14.19
C ALA A 120 11.19 -9.62 -15.04
N GLU A 121 12.40 -9.05 -14.95
CA GLU A 121 13.61 -9.56 -15.63
C GLU A 121 13.98 -10.99 -15.21
N LYS A 122 13.70 -11.36 -13.96
CA LYS A 122 13.93 -12.70 -13.42
C LYS A 122 12.81 -13.69 -13.74
N GLY A 123 11.79 -13.27 -14.50
CA GLY A 123 10.61 -14.10 -14.77
C GLY A 123 9.79 -14.42 -13.53
N VAL A 124 10.00 -13.69 -12.42
CA VAL A 124 9.16 -13.80 -11.24
C VAL A 124 7.92 -12.97 -11.52
N ALA A 125 6.75 -13.63 -11.54
CA ALA A 125 5.47 -12.95 -11.67
C ALA A 125 5.36 -11.85 -10.60
N GLU A 126 4.63 -10.75 -10.88
CA GLU A 126 4.47 -9.65 -9.93
C GLU A 126 3.98 -10.17 -8.58
N ASP A 127 4.92 -10.24 -7.63
CA ASP A 127 4.70 -10.97 -6.41
C ASP A 127 3.90 -10.11 -5.44
N ARG A 128 2.59 -10.39 -5.38
CA ARG A 128 1.69 -9.85 -4.36
C ARG A 128 2.22 -10.10 -2.94
N LYS A 129 3.07 -11.13 -2.73
CA LYS A 129 3.72 -11.41 -1.45
C LYS A 129 4.91 -10.50 -1.13
N ALA A 130 5.48 -9.80 -2.10
CA ALA A 130 6.61 -8.89 -1.86
C ALA A 130 6.23 -7.68 -1.00
N ASN A 131 4.97 -7.23 -1.07
CA ASN A 131 4.46 -6.23 -0.12
C ASN A 131 4.40 -6.82 1.30
N VAL A 132 4.06 -8.11 1.44
CA VAL A 132 3.83 -8.78 2.72
C VAL A 132 5.08 -8.83 3.57
N ASN A 133 6.19 -9.31 3.01
CA ASN A 133 7.44 -9.36 3.75
C ASN A 133 7.89 -7.95 4.19
N ALA A 134 7.59 -6.90 3.40
CA ALA A 134 7.90 -5.53 3.78
C ALA A 134 7.12 -5.06 5.03
N ALA A 135 5.79 -5.25 5.10
CA ALA A 135 5.05 -4.79 6.28
C ALA A 135 4.99 -5.78 7.46
N VAL A 136 5.17 -7.09 7.23
CA VAL A 136 5.38 -8.03 8.34
C VAL A 136 6.70 -7.74 9.02
N LYS A 137 7.78 -7.49 8.26
CA LYS A 137 9.06 -7.05 8.81
C LYS A 137 8.95 -5.72 9.57
N MET A 138 8.13 -4.80 9.09
CA MET A 138 7.89 -3.51 9.75
C MET A 138 7.22 -3.67 11.13
N ASN A 139 6.28 -4.62 11.28
CA ASN A 139 5.53 -4.81 12.53
C ASN A 139 6.14 -5.85 13.48
N THR A 140 6.89 -6.82 12.97
CA THR A 140 7.35 -7.99 13.74
C THR A 140 8.87 -8.17 13.73
N GLY A 141 9.59 -7.51 12.82
CA GLY A 141 11.02 -7.73 12.61
C GLY A 141 11.36 -9.01 11.83
N SER A 142 10.38 -9.84 11.49
CA SER A 142 10.52 -11.11 10.74
C SER A 142 9.86 -11.07 9.36
N GLU A 143 10.25 -11.95 8.45
CA GLU A 143 9.54 -12.19 7.18
C GLU A 143 8.52 -13.34 7.35
N LEU A 144 7.51 -13.44 6.48
CA LEU A 144 6.52 -14.53 6.62
C LEU A 144 7.14 -15.91 6.38
N ASP A 145 8.19 -15.97 5.58
CA ASP A 145 8.86 -17.19 5.18
C ASP A 145 9.85 -17.71 6.25
N ASP A 146 10.01 -16.97 7.37
CA ASP A 146 10.87 -17.35 8.50
C ASP A 146 10.22 -18.38 9.45
N LYS A 147 9.02 -18.90 9.12
CA LYS A 147 8.31 -19.95 9.87
C LYS A 147 7.99 -21.18 9.04
#